data_AF-A0A8T2NJH2-F1
#
_entry.id   AF-A0A8T2NJH2-F1
#
_cell.length_a   1.000
_cell.length_b   1.000
_cell.length_c   1.000
_cell.angle_alpha   90.00
_cell.angle_beta   90.00
_cell.angle_gamma   90.00
#
_symmetry.space_group_name_H-M   'P 1'
#
loop_
_entity.id
_entity.type
_entity.pdbx_description
1 polymer ?
#
loop_
_entity_poly.entity_id
_entity_poly.type
_entity_poly.pdbx_seq_one_letter_code
_entity_poly.pdbx_strand_id
1 'polypeptide(L)'
;MNTPNARGLAVEKTGKLVVTNWNEQIKIKKKLNGLTREHEALFSFVENNKQICTEKEKQKMLNRLTKSAEAQARSDEEYFSINMAGHSFRLKWETTLKNCYQIIQELEKQRIELLSNILNKYSLHMSSFGQTLIHCQKQIGHAIGKVDVEKDIQVLVEETSITAEDNKAEFLLADYFEEDSKTVMGKERRKEAIKFKLQRLEEHITRAKKDQDGLERMVKTYTENPSFSNKKNLEETEQLLDETQLKLDLLEATHCKLSATLAELEGKPKSTHRFSNSITKWKDK
;
A
#
# COMPACT_ATOMS: atom_id res chain seq x y z
N MET A 1 -30.89 28.20 21.60
CA MET A 1 -30.83 26.73 21.61
C MET A 1 -31.05 26.25 23.03
N ASN A 2 -32.23 25.68 23.35
CA ASN A 2 -32.50 25.15 24.69
C ASN A 2 -31.92 23.73 24.81
N THR A 3 -30.94 23.54 25.68
CA THR A 3 -30.24 22.27 25.88
C THR A 3 -31.15 21.21 26.51
N PRO A 4 -30.88 19.90 26.29
CA PRO A 4 -31.64 18.80 26.91
C PRO A 4 -31.78 18.95 28.43
N ASN A 5 -30.76 19.52 29.09
CA ASN A 5 -30.73 19.76 30.53
C ASN A 5 -31.81 20.75 31.00
N ALA A 6 -32.01 21.86 30.26
CA ALA A 6 -33.04 22.84 30.58
C ALA A 6 -34.47 22.28 30.49
N ARG A 7 -34.68 21.26 29.65
CA ARG A 7 -35.99 20.62 29.44
C ARG A 7 -36.30 19.58 30.51
N GLY A 8 -35.32 18.77 30.90
CA GLY A 8 -35.44 17.88 32.07
C GLY A 8 -35.79 18.67 33.34
N LEU A 9 -35.13 19.82 33.54
CA LEU A 9 -35.42 20.75 34.63
C LEU A 9 -36.86 21.31 34.59
N ALA A 10 -37.44 21.52 33.41
CA ALA A 10 -38.82 22.01 33.28
C ALA A 10 -39.86 20.93 33.66
N VAL A 11 -39.63 19.68 33.26
CA VAL A 11 -40.46 18.53 33.66
C VAL A 11 -40.37 18.31 35.16
N GLU A 12 -39.16 18.34 35.73
CA GLU A 12 -38.95 18.17 37.16
C GLU A 12 -39.63 19.29 37.97
N LYS A 13 -39.49 20.55 37.54
CA LYS A 13 -40.11 21.70 38.20
C LYS A 13 -41.63 21.62 38.18
N THR A 14 -42.24 21.25 37.06
CA THR A 14 -43.70 21.09 36.97
C THR A 14 -44.20 19.87 37.72
N GLY A 15 -43.44 18.78 37.75
CA GLY A 15 -43.75 17.58 38.54
C GLY A 15 -43.73 17.85 40.04
N LYS A 16 -42.78 18.66 40.53
CA LYS A 16 -42.74 19.10 41.93
C LYS A 16 -44.03 19.83 42.36
N LEU A 17 -44.59 20.67 41.49
CA LEU A 17 -45.85 21.37 41.77
C LEU A 17 -47.04 20.39 41.91
N VAL A 18 -47.09 19.35 41.08
CA VAL A 18 -48.11 18.29 41.18
C VAL A 18 -48.00 17.57 42.53
N VAL A 19 -46.80 17.18 42.93
CA VAL A 19 -46.56 16.47 44.21
C VAL A 19 -46.91 17.36 45.41
N THR A 20 -46.48 18.63 45.40
CA THR A 20 -46.80 19.57 46.47
C THR A 20 -48.31 19.77 46.61
N ASN A 21 -49.01 20.03 45.50
CA ASN A 21 -50.47 20.20 45.51
C ASN A 21 -51.21 18.93 45.95
N TRP A 22 -50.76 17.74 45.52
CA TRP A 22 -51.33 16.46 45.96
C TRP A 22 -51.25 16.28 47.49
N ASN A 23 -50.11 16.65 48.08
CA ASN A 23 -49.94 16.59 49.54
C ASN A 23 -50.88 17.59 50.25
N GLU A 24 -51.07 18.78 49.70
CA GLU A 24 -52.02 19.78 50.22
C GLU A 24 -53.47 19.30 50.13
N GLN A 25 -53.88 18.69 49.01
CA GLN A 25 -55.21 18.09 48.85
C GLN A 25 -55.48 17.06 49.94
N ILE A 26 -54.53 16.15 50.20
CA ILE A 26 -54.67 15.14 51.26
C ILE A 26 -54.82 15.79 52.63
N LYS A 27 -54.03 16.84 52.91
CA LYS A 27 -54.07 17.55 54.20
C LYS A 27 -55.43 18.24 54.40
N ILE A 28 -55.92 18.98 53.42
CA ILE A 28 -57.20 19.69 53.52
C ILE A 28 -58.37 18.72 53.52
N LYS A 29 -58.31 17.62 52.74
CA LYS A 29 -59.31 16.54 52.80
C LYS A 29 -59.48 15.98 54.21
N LYS A 30 -58.37 15.71 54.90
CA LYS A 30 -58.39 15.21 56.28
C LYS A 30 -59.01 16.24 57.24
N LYS A 31 -58.65 17.53 57.10
CA LYS A 31 -59.23 18.63 57.87
C LYS A 31 -60.74 18.75 57.65
N LEU A 32 -61.17 18.79 56.39
CA LEU A 32 -62.59 18.87 56.02
C LEU A 32 -63.39 17.70 56.59
N ASN A 33 -62.90 16.46 56.42
CA ASN A 33 -63.53 15.27 56.99
C ASN A 33 -63.68 15.35 58.51
N GLY A 34 -62.69 15.92 59.22
CA GLY A 34 -62.77 16.15 60.66
C GLY A 34 -63.89 17.14 61.01
N LEU A 35 -63.89 18.31 60.35
CA LEU A 35 -64.90 19.35 60.56
C LEU A 35 -66.32 18.86 60.25
N THR A 36 -66.50 18.11 59.17
CA THR A 36 -67.81 17.53 58.83
C THR A 36 -68.28 16.55 59.89
N ARG A 37 -67.41 15.65 60.40
CA ARG A 37 -67.79 14.72 61.48
C ARG A 37 -68.19 15.44 62.76
N GLU A 38 -67.45 16.47 63.14
CA GLU A 38 -67.76 17.29 64.32
C GLU A 38 -69.08 18.05 64.12
N HIS A 39 -69.33 18.59 62.92
CA HIS A 39 -70.57 19.28 62.58
C HIS A 39 -71.78 18.35 62.68
N GLU A 40 -71.71 17.16 62.07
CA GLU A 40 -72.79 16.16 62.12
C GLU A 40 -73.08 15.69 63.55
N ALA A 41 -72.04 15.47 64.36
CA ALA A 41 -72.21 15.11 65.77
C ALA A 41 -72.90 16.24 66.56
N LEU A 42 -72.50 17.49 66.32
CA LEU A 42 -73.14 18.65 66.96
C LEU A 42 -74.58 18.82 66.48
N PHE A 43 -74.84 18.65 65.19
CA PHE A 43 -76.18 18.74 64.60
C PHE A 43 -77.12 17.70 65.22
N SER A 44 -76.70 16.44 65.24
CA SER A 44 -77.45 15.35 65.88
C SER A 44 -77.71 15.61 67.37
N PHE A 45 -76.70 16.09 68.11
CA PHE A 45 -76.86 16.46 69.51
C PHE A 45 -77.91 17.55 69.71
N VAL A 46 -77.84 18.64 68.92
CA VAL A 46 -78.82 19.73 69.00
C VAL A 46 -80.22 19.24 68.66
N GLU A 47 -80.35 18.42 67.62
CA GLU A 47 -81.62 17.86 67.19
C GLU A 47 -82.31 17.00 68.26
N ASN A 48 -81.56 16.12 68.91
CA ASN A 48 -82.08 15.26 69.96
C ASN A 48 -82.45 16.01 71.26
N ASN A 49 -81.96 17.24 71.46
CA ASN A 49 -82.19 18.04 72.66
C ASN A 49 -83.11 19.25 72.44
N LYS A 50 -83.76 19.37 71.26
CA LYS A 50 -84.60 20.52 70.86
C LYS A 50 -85.71 20.87 71.88
N GLN A 51 -86.25 19.90 72.61
CA GLN A 51 -87.39 20.07 73.52
C GLN A 51 -87.02 20.31 74.99
N ILE A 52 -85.76 20.09 75.39
CA ILE A 52 -85.34 20.04 76.82
C ILE A 52 -84.60 21.32 77.26
N CYS A 53 -84.24 22.20 76.32
CA CYS A 53 -83.40 23.36 76.60
C CYS A 53 -84.15 24.68 76.80
N THR A 54 -83.60 25.53 77.66
CA THR A 54 -84.03 26.93 77.83
C THR A 54 -83.75 27.75 76.57
N GLU A 55 -84.43 28.89 76.40
CA GLU A 55 -84.26 29.75 75.21
C GLU A 55 -82.81 30.24 75.04
N LYS A 56 -82.13 30.56 76.15
CA LYS A 56 -80.72 30.96 76.15
C LYS A 56 -79.80 29.84 75.67
N GLU A 57 -80.10 28.59 76.02
CA GLU A 57 -79.33 27.42 75.59
C GLU A 57 -79.58 27.09 74.11
N LYS A 58 -80.81 27.24 73.64
CA LYS A 58 -81.15 27.11 72.21
C LYS A 58 -80.37 28.10 71.37
N GLN A 59 -80.35 29.38 71.75
CA GLN A 59 -79.58 30.39 71.02
C GLN A 59 -78.06 30.08 71.02
N LYS A 60 -77.52 29.60 72.15
CA LYS A 60 -76.11 29.21 72.24
C LYS A 60 -75.77 28.01 71.33
N MET A 61 -76.67 27.02 71.25
CA MET A 61 -76.51 25.86 70.37
C MET A 61 -76.60 26.25 68.89
N LEU A 62 -77.56 27.10 68.53
CA LEU A 62 -77.69 27.64 67.17
C LEU A 62 -76.41 28.38 66.75
N ASN A 63 -75.89 29.27 67.59
CA ASN A 63 -74.65 29.99 67.32
C ASN A 63 -73.44 29.05 67.11
N ARG A 64 -73.39 27.91 67.81
CA ARG A 64 -72.34 26.90 67.62
C ARG A 64 -72.50 26.17 66.29
N LEU A 65 -73.72 25.81 65.92
CA LEU A 65 -74.02 25.18 64.62
C LEU A 65 -73.66 26.11 63.45
N THR A 66 -74.07 27.37 63.52
CA THR A 66 -73.74 28.36 62.49
C THR A 66 -72.23 28.49 62.30
N LYS A 67 -71.47 28.64 63.39
CA LYS A 67 -69.99 28.71 63.32
C LYS A 67 -69.35 27.44 62.76
N SER A 68 -69.88 26.28 63.12
CA SER A 68 -69.41 25.00 62.60
C SER A 68 -69.69 24.86 61.10
N ALA A 69 -70.88 25.25 60.65
CA ALA A 69 -71.26 25.24 59.23
C ALA A 69 -70.39 26.21 58.41
N GLU A 70 -70.13 27.43 58.92
CA GLU A 70 -69.23 28.39 58.28
C GLU A 70 -67.78 27.89 58.21
N ALA A 71 -67.29 27.18 59.24
CA ALA A 71 -65.97 26.58 59.22
C ALA A 71 -65.88 25.43 58.20
N GLN A 72 -66.91 24.60 58.11
CA GLN A 72 -67.00 23.52 57.14
C GLN A 72 -67.07 24.07 55.71
N ALA A 73 -67.96 25.03 55.43
CA ALA A 73 -68.11 25.64 54.11
C ALA A 73 -66.81 26.30 53.63
N ARG A 74 -66.09 27.00 54.51
CA ARG A 74 -64.77 27.56 54.17
C ARG A 74 -63.73 26.49 53.85
N SER A 75 -63.70 25.40 54.62
CA SER A 75 -62.76 24.30 54.36
C SER A 75 -63.12 23.49 53.12
N ASP A 76 -64.40 23.43 52.75
CA ASP A 76 -64.89 22.79 51.54
C ASP A 76 -64.50 23.59 50.29
N GLU A 77 -64.72 24.92 50.32
CA GLU A 77 -64.27 25.81 49.25
C GLU A 77 -62.74 25.78 49.07
N GLU A 78 -61.99 25.77 50.18
CA GLU A 78 -60.52 25.59 50.17
C GLU A 78 -60.14 24.26 49.50
N TYR A 79 -60.81 23.17 49.84
CA TYR A 79 -60.58 21.86 49.25
C TYR A 79 -60.90 21.86 47.74
N PHE A 80 -62.04 22.40 47.34
CA PHE A 80 -62.46 22.51 45.95
C PHE A 80 -61.44 23.30 45.12
N SER A 81 -61.04 24.47 45.59
CA SER A 81 -60.06 25.33 44.91
C SER A 81 -58.70 24.64 44.70
N ILE A 82 -58.19 23.95 45.73
CA ILE A 82 -56.91 23.21 45.63
C ILE A 82 -57.02 22.05 44.64
N ASN A 83 -58.16 21.35 44.56
CA ASN A 83 -58.40 20.30 43.57
C ASN A 83 -58.42 20.86 42.14
N MET A 84 -59.10 21.98 41.94
CA MET A 84 -59.14 22.68 40.64
C MET A 84 -57.75 23.13 40.20
N ALA A 85 -56.94 23.68 41.11
CA ALA A 85 -55.54 24.00 40.84
C ALA A 85 -54.72 22.75 40.49
N GLY A 86 -54.96 21.63 41.18
CA GLY A 86 -54.32 20.35 40.92
C GLY A 86 -54.57 19.81 39.51
N HIS A 87 -55.78 19.94 38.99
CA HIS A 87 -56.08 19.60 37.60
C HIS A 87 -55.23 20.41 36.61
N SER A 88 -55.10 21.71 36.84
CA SER A 88 -54.27 22.60 36.02
C SER A 88 -52.78 22.24 36.07
N PHE A 89 -52.24 21.97 37.28
CA PHE A 89 -50.84 21.55 37.43
C PHE A 89 -50.55 20.22 36.75
N ARG A 90 -51.46 19.24 36.88
CA ARG A 90 -51.32 17.93 36.23
C ARG A 90 -51.32 18.06 34.70
N LEU A 91 -52.27 18.79 34.13
CA LEU A 91 -52.35 19.00 32.68
C LEU A 91 -51.10 19.69 32.12
N LYS A 92 -50.60 20.69 32.85
CA LYS A 92 -49.36 21.40 32.49
C LYS A 92 -48.15 20.47 32.52
N TRP A 93 -48.03 19.62 33.54
CA TRP A 93 -46.95 18.63 33.63
C TRP A 93 -47.03 17.61 32.50
N GLU A 94 -48.21 17.03 32.23
CA GLU A 94 -48.44 16.06 31.15
C GLU A 94 -48.08 16.64 29.77
N THR A 95 -48.46 17.89 29.52
CA THR A 95 -48.14 18.59 28.26
C THR A 95 -46.66 18.87 28.15
N THR A 96 -46.02 19.33 29.23
CA THR A 96 -44.58 19.59 29.27
C THR A 96 -43.80 18.29 29.01
N LEU A 97 -44.23 17.20 29.64
CA LEU A 97 -43.65 15.87 29.48
C LEU A 97 -43.77 15.37 28.04
N LYS A 98 -44.97 15.43 27.46
CA LYS A 98 -45.23 15.03 26.06
C LYS A 98 -44.34 15.81 25.08
N ASN A 99 -44.26 17.13 25.25
CA ASN A 99 -43.43 17.98 24.39
C ASN A 99 -41.94 17.63 24.52
N CYS A 100 -41.45 17.33 25.73
CA CYS A 100 -40.07 16.91 25.92
C CYS A 100 -39.79 15.57 25.23
N TYR A 101 -40.70 14.59 25.34
CA TYR A 101 -40.55 13.31 24.65
C TYR A 101 -40.50 13.46 23.13
N GLN A 102 -41.40 14.25 22.53
CA GLN A 102 -41.41 14.48 21.09
C GLN A 102 -40.10 15.09 20.59
N ILE A 103 -39.57 16.07 21.32
CA ILE A 103 -38.29 16.71 20.95
C ILE A 103 -37.13 15.73 21.09
N ILE A 104 -37.07 14.93 22.16
CA ILE A 104 -36.01 13.92 22.35
C ILE A 104 -36.07 12.88 21.24
N GLN A 105 -37.28 12.41 20.91
CA GLN A 105 -37.48 11.45 19.83
C GLN A 105 -36.99 12.00 18.48
N GLU A 106 -37.28 13.27 18.18
CA GLU A 106 -36.83 13.91 16.94
C GLU A 106 -35.31 14.08 16.88
N LEU A 107 -34.69 14.50 17.99
CA LEU A 107 -33.23 14.56 18.09
C LEU A 107 -32.58 13.19 17.90
N GLU A 108 -33.20 12.14 18.42
CA GLU A 108 -32.70 10.78 18.28
C GLU A 108 -32.79 10.29 16.83
N LYS A 109 -33.89 10.59 16.12
CA LYS A 109 -34.00 10.31 14.68
C LYS A 109 -32.90 11.01 13.89
N GLN A 110 -32.70 12.31 14.12
CA GLN A 110 -31.65 13.09 13.46
C GLN A 110 -30.26 12.51 13.73
N ARG A 111 -29.99 12.05 14.96
CA ARG A 111 -28.73 11.39 15.31
C ARG A 111 -28.54 10.09 14.54
N ILE A 112 -29.58 9.24 14.47
CA ILE A 112 -29.54 7.97 13.75
C ILE A 112 -29.32 8.19 12.24
N GLU A 113 -30.03 9.15 11.64
CA GLU A 113 -29.86 9.51 10.23
C GLU A 113 -28.45 10.01 9.93
N LEU A 114 -27.89 10.86 10.80
CA LEU A 114 -26.52 11.33 10.67
C LEU A 114 -25.52 10.18 10.73
N LEU A 115 -25.66 9.27 11.69
CA LEU A 115 -24.79 8.10 11.82
C LEU A 115 -24.87 7.19 10.59
N SER A 116 -26.07 6.95 10.07
CA SER A 116 -26.29 6.19 8.84
C SER A 116 -25.58 6.84 7.64
N ASN A 117 -25.70 8.16 7.50
CA ASN A 117 -25.03 8.92 6.43
C ASN A 117 -23.50 8.83 6.52
N ILE A 118 -22.94 8.89 7.74
CA ILE A 118 -21.50 8.73 7.96
C ILE A 118 -21.04 7.32 7.57
N LEU A 119 -21.77 6.29 8.00
CA LEU A 119 -21.44 4.91 7.66
C LEU A 119 -21.50 4.65 6.15
N ASN A 120 -22.50 5.19 5.46
CA ASN A 120 -22.60 5.10 4.00
C ASN A 120 -21.41 5.76 3.31
N LYS A 121 -21.00 6.95 3.75
CA LYS A 121 -19.80 7.63 3.22
C LYS A 121 -18.54 6.80 3.45
N TYR A 122 -18.37 6.25 4.65
CA TYR A 122 -17.23 5.38 4.96
C TYR A 122 -17.21 4.14 4.06
N SER A 123 -18.36 3.49 3.86
CA SER A 123 -18.48 2.35 2.96
C SER A 123 -18.10 2.72 1.52
N LEU A 124 -18.52 3.88 1.02
CA LEU A 124 -18.15 4.35 -0.33
C LEU A 124 -16.65 4.59 -0.45
N HIS A 125 -16.02 5.22 0.55
CA HIS A 125 -14.57 5.39 0.58
C HIS A 125 -13.83 4.06 0.56
N MET A 126 -14.30 3.07 1.33
CA MET A 126 -13.66 1.76 1.34
C MET A 126 -13.79 1.03 0.01
N SER A 127 -14.96 1.09 -0.62
CA SER A 127 -15.16 0.53 -1.95
C SER A 127 -14.25 1.19 -2.99
N SER A 128 -14.14 2.52 -2.98
CA SER A 128 -13.25 3.25 -3.90
C SER A 128 -11.79 2.86 -3.69
N PHE A 129 -11.34 2.78 -2.43
CA PHE A 129 -9.97 2.35 -2.11
C PHE A 129 -9.69 0.93 -2.60
N GLY A 130 -10.64 0.01 -2.42
CA GLY A 130 -10.55 -1.36 -2.96
C GLY A 130 -10.38 -1.38 -4.47
N GLN A 131 -11.09 -0.54 -5.22
CA GLN A 131 -10.91 -0.43 -6.67
C GLN A 131 -9.53 0.09 -7.05
N THR A 132 -8.98 1.07 -6.32
CA THR A 132 -7.62 1.56 -6.53
C THR A 132 -6.59 0.45 -6.33
N LEU A 133 -6.73 -0.36 -5.27
CA LEU A 133 -5.84 -1.50 -5.02
C LEU A 133 -5.88 -2.52 -6.16
N ILE A 134 -7.08 -2.88 -6.63
CA ILE A 134 -7.26 -3.79 -7.77
C ILE A 134 -6.59 -3.21 -9.03
N HIS A 135 -6.72 -1.90 -9.26
CA HIS A 135 -6.08 -1.24 -10.39
C HIS A 135 -4.55 -1.30 -10.32
N CYS A 136 -3.95 -0.98 -9.17
CA CYS A 136 -2.51 -1.08 -8.96
C CYS A 136 -1.99 -2.51 -9.16
N GLN A 137 -2.72 -3.50 -8.62
CA GLN A 137 -2.37 -4.91 -8.82
C GLN A 137 -2.38 -5.29 -10.31
N LYS A 138 -3.37 -4.84 -11.08
CA LYS A 138 -3.43 -5.06 -12.53
C LYS A 138 -2.25 -4.43 -13.26
N GLN A 139 -1.83 -3.22 -12.89
CA GLN A 139 -0.66 -2.57 -13.49
C GLN A 139 0.62 -3.38 -13.24
N ILE A 140 0.82 -3.88 -12.01
CA ILE A 140 1.97 -4.74 -11.68
C ILE A 140 1.91 -6.03 -12.52
N GLY A 141 0.75 -6.67 -12.59
CA GLY A 141 0.56 -7.87 -13.43
C GLY A 141 0.89 -7.62 -14.91
N HIS A 142 0.51 -6.44 -15.44
CA HIS A 142 0.86 -6.04 -16.80
C HIS A 142 2.36 -5.81 -16.99
N ALA A 143 3.04 -5.18 -16.02
CA ALA A 143 4.49 -4.99 -16.08
C ALA A 143 5.24 -6.32 -16.05
N ILE A 144 4.81 -7.26 -15.19
CA ILE A 144 5.36 -8.62 -15.13
C ILE A 144 5.13 -9.34 -16.46
N GLY A 145 3.93 -9.24 -17.04
CA GLY A 145 3.61 -9.86 -18.33
C GLY A 145 4.36 -9.29 -19.53
N LYS A 146 5.05 -8.15 -19.37
CA LYS A 146 5.90 -7.54 -20.40
C LYS A 146 7.37 -7.96 -20.32
N VAL A 147 7.77 -8.66 -19.25
CA VAL A 147 9.15 -9.13 -19.10
C VAL A 147 9.43 -10.12 -20.23
N ASP A 148 10.46 -9.84 -21.01
CA ASP A 148 10.89 -10.62 -22.16
C ASP A 148 12.41 -10.70 -22.09
N VAL A 149 12.90 -11.86 -21.63
CA VAL A 149 14.31 -12.06 -21.32
C VAL A 149 15.14 -11.93 -22.58
N GLU A 150 14.71 -12.54 -23.68
CA GLU A 150 15.42 -12.51 -24.95
C GLU A 150 15.52 -11.08 -25.48
N LYS A 151 14.44 -10.31 -25.40
CA LYS A 151 14.44 -8.90 -25.80
C LYS A 151 15.34 -8.04 -24.90
N ASP A 152 15.31 -8.25 -23.59
CA ASP A 152 16.14 -7.51 -22.64
C ASP A 152 17.63 -7.81 -22.87
N ILE A 153 17.99 -9.07 -23.14
CA ILE A 153 19.36 -9.47 -23.52
C ILE A 153 19.75 -8.87 -24.87
N GLN A 154 18.84 -8.83 -25.85
CA GLN A 154 19.12 -8.21 -27.14
C GLN A 154 19.44 -6.71 -26.98
N VAL A 155 18.64 -5.98 -26.21
CA VAL A 155 18.89 -4.55 -25.92
C VAL A 155 20.24 -4.37 -25.25
N LEU A 156 20.57 -5.22 -24.26
CA LEU A 156 21.88 -5.18 -23.60
C LEU A 156 23.02 -5.40 -24.59
N VAL A 157 22.90 -6.39 -25.47
CA VAL A 157 23.91 -6.65 -26.52
C VAL A 157 24.02 -5.45 -27.45
N GLU A 158 22.91 -4.87 -27.92
CA GLU A 158 22.92 -3.69 -28.79
C GLU A 158 23.61 -2.49 -28.12
N GLU A 159 23.38 -2.25 -26.83
CA GLU A 159 23.99 -1.16 -26.07
C GLU A 159 25.48 -1.40 -25.75
N THR A 160 25.90 -2.67 -25.60
CA THR A 160 27.26 -3.05 -25.17
C THR A 160 28.16 -3.52 -26.30
N SER A 161 27.61 -3.80 -27.48
CA SER A 161 28.37 -4.15 -28.67
C SER A 161 29.20 -2.95 -29.10
N ILE A 162 30.46 -2.92 -28.67
CA ILE A 162 31.51 -2.13 -29.30
C ILE A 162 31.45 -2.47 -30.80
N THR A 163 31.28 -1.46 -31.66
CA THR A 163 31.04 -1.64 -33.09
C THR A 163 32.15 -2.52 -33.69
N ALA A 164 31.79 -3.40 -34.64
CA ALA A 164 32.70 -4.39 -35.22
C ALA A 164 34.00 -3.80 -35.84
N GLU A 165 34.05 -2.49 -36.09
CA GLU A 165 35.24 -1.77 -36.52
C GLU A 165 36.37 -1.72 -35.46
N ASP A 166 36.03 -1.71 -34.16
CA ASP A 166 37.01 -1.71 -33.07
C ASP A 166 37.57 -3.12 -32.76
N ASN A 167 36.97 -4.18 -33.31
CA ASN A 167 37.39 -5.58 -33.11
C ASN A 167 38.38 -6.07 -34.19
N LYS A 168 38.91 -5.20 -35.04
CA LYS A 168 39.96 -5.58 -35.99
C LYS A 168 41.28 -5.78 -35.24
N ALA A 169 41.56 -7.03 -34.87
CA ALA A 169 42.84 -7.39 -34.25
C ALA A 169 43.99 -7.22 -35.26
N GLU A 170 44.91 -6.30 -34.97
CA GLU A 170 46.14 -6.12 -35.73
C GLU A 170 47.32 -6.75 -34.96
N PHE A 171 48.08 -7.59 -35.65
CA PHE A 171 49.21 -8.31 -35.06
C PHE A 171 50.52 -7.85 -35.68
N LEU A 172 51.49 -7.55 -34.83
CA LEU A 172 52.85 -7.24 -35.26
C LEU A 172 53.55 -8.52 -35.73
N LEU A 173 53.97 -8.54 -37.00
CA LEU A 173 54.81 -9.61 -37.54
C LEU A 173 56.29 -9.33 -37.28
N ALA A 174 57.11 -10.38 -37.19
CA ALA A 174 58.55 -10.24 -37.00
C ALA A 174 59.17 -9.49 -38.19
N ASP A 175 59.90 -8.40 -37.93
CA ASP A 175 60.56 -7.58 -38.95
C ASP A 175 62.07 -7.74 -38.86
N TYR A 176 62.65 -8.51 -39.78
CA TYR A 176 64.08 -8.78 -39.77
C TYR A 176 64.85 -7.78 -40.62
N PHE A 177 66.02 -7.37 -40.14
CA PHE A 177 66.90 -6.43 -40.83
C PHE A 177 67.21 -6.85 -42.28
N GLU A 178 67.39 -8.14 -42.55
CA GLU A 178 67.76 -8.63 -43.87
C GLU A 178 66.64 -8.52 -44.92
N GLU A 179 65.41 -8.21 -44.48
CA GLU A 179 64.25 -8.00 -45.34
C GLU A 179 64.25 -6.63 -46.03
N ASP A 180 64.93 -5.62 -45.45
CA ASP A 180 64.94 -4.28 -46.02
C ASP A 180 65.89 -4.20 -47.23
N SER A 181 65.35 -3.84 -48.39
CA SER A 181 66.11 -3.66 -49.63
C SER A 181 67.17 -2.57 -49.53
N LYS A 182 67.04 -1.64 -48.58
CA LYS A 182 67.98 -0.54 -48.33
C LYS A 182 69.14 -0.88 -47.40
N THR A 183 69.20 -2.12 -46.89
CA THR A 183 70.27 -2.51 -45.97
C THR A 183 71.65 -2.54 -46.61
N VAL A 184 72.67 -2.22 -45.80
CA VAL A 184 74.10 -2.32 -46.18
C VAL A 184 74.63 -3.76 -46.24
N MET A 185 73.81 -4.75 -45.90
CA MET A 185 74.24 -6.15 -45.86
C MET A 185 74.40 -6.73 -47.28
N GLY A 186 75.52 -7.41 -47.52
CA GLY A 186 75.82 -8.04 -48.82
C GLY A 186 74.78 -9.09 -49.23
N LYS A 187 74.47 -9.15 -50.53
CA LYS A 187 73.37 -9.95 -51.11
C LYS A 187 73.42 -11.44 -50.74
N GLU A 188 74.58 -12.08 -50.80
CA GLU A 188 74.71 -13.52 -50.47
C GLU A 188 74.54 -13.77 -48.97
N ARG A 189 75.14 -12.92 -48.12
CA ARG A 189 74.96 -12.97 -46.66
C ARG A 189 73.50 -12.80 -46.26
N ARG A 190 72.75 -11.93 -46.95
CA ARG A 190 71.29 -11.76 -46.74
C ARG A 190 70.52 -13.02 -47.10
N LYS A 191 70.81 -13.66 -48.24
CA LYS A 191 70.15 -14.91 -48.65
C LYS A 191 70.37 -16.01 -47.63
N GLU A 192 71.60 -16.21 -47.17
CA GLU A 192 71.93 -17.23 -46.16
C GLU A 192 71.20 -16.96 -44.84
N ALA A 193 71.20 -15.71 -44.37
CA ALA A 193 70.51 -15.31 -43.15
C ALA A 193 68.98 -15.50 -43.24
N ILE A 194 68.37 -15.21 -44.39
CA ILE A 194 66.93 -15.44 -44.61
C ILE A 194 66.63 -16.95 -44.71
N LYS A 195 67.45 -17.73 -45.41
CA LYS A 195 67.29 -19.20 -45.50
C LYS A 195 67.34 -19.87 -44.13
N PHE A 196 68.26 -19.45 -43.27
CA PHE A 196 68.34 -19.96 -41.90
C PHE A 196 67.07 -19.64 -41.09
N LYS A 197 66.53 -18.42 -41.21
CA LYS A 197 65.28 -18.02 -40.54
C LYS A 197 64.07 -18.78 -41.08
N LEU A 198 63.99 -19.00 -42.39
CA LEU A 198 62.94 -19.80 -43.02
C LEU A 198 62.98 -21.25 -42.52
N GLN A 199 64.17 -21.86 -42.46
CA GLN A 199 64.33 -23.21 -41.88
C GLN A 199 63.82 -23.27 -40.44
N ARG A 200 64.22 -22.30 -39.60
CA ARG A 200 63.72 -22.20 -38.23
C ARG A 200 62.19 -22.06 -38.18
N LEU A 201 61.61 -21.22 -39.04
CA LEU A 201 60.15 -21.05 -39.11
C LEU A 201 59.45 -22.35 -39.51
N GLU A 202 59.97 -23.08 -40.50
CA GLU A 202 59.40 -24.36 -40.95
C GLU A 202 59.37 -25.40 -39.82
N GLU A 203 60.43 -25.46 -39.01
CA GLU A 203 60.45 -26.32 -37.82
C GLU A 203 59.38 -25.93 -36.79
N HIS A 204 59.18 -24.64 -36.57
CA HIS A 204 58.15 -24.14 -35.66
C HIS A 204 56.72 -24.36 -36.20
N ILE A 205 56.51 -24.19 -37.51
CA ILE A 205 55.24 -24.46 -38.19
C ILE A 205 54.91 -25.95 -38.08
N THR A 206 55.89 -26.83 -38.37
CA THR A 206 55.70 -28.29 -38.28
C THR A 206 55.32 -28.72 -36.85
N ARG A 207 55.98 -28.17 -35.84
CA ARG A 207 55.63 -28.43 -34.43
C ARG A 207 54.21 -27.96 -34.11
N ALA A 208 53.86 -26.73 -34.49
CA ALA A 208 52.53 -26.18 -34.22
C ALA A 208 51.41 -26.92 -34.96
N LYS A 209 51.65 -27.43 -36.18
CA LYS A 209 50.71 -28.30 -36.90
C LYS A 209 50.48 -29.62 -36.15
N LYS A 210 51.53 -30.21 -35.59
CA LYS A 210 51.39 -31.42 -34.77
C LYS A 210 50.60 -31.16 -33.49
N ASP A 211 50.82 -30.02 -32.86
CA ASP A 211 50.07 -29.59 -31.67
C ASP A 211 48.58 -29.38 -32.01
N GLN A 212 48.30 -28.70 -33.14
CA GLN A 212 46.95 -28.53 -33.69
C GLN A 212 46.26 -29.88 -33.93
N ASP A 213 46.90 -30.80 -34.66
CA ASP A 213 46.35 -32.14 -34.92
C ASP A 213 46.04 -32.89 -33.60
N GLY A 214 46.86 -32.68 -32.56
CA GLY A 214 46.65 -33.22 -31.23
C GLY A 214 45.37 -32.69 -30.59
N LEU A 215 45.20 -31.36 -30.61
CA LEU A 215 44.03 -30.66 -30.06
C LEU A 215 42.76 -31.00 -30.82
N GLU A 216 42.78 -31.04 -32.16
CA GLU A 216 41.62 -31.42 -32.98
C GLU A 216 41.12 -32.83 -32.64
N ARG A 217 42.05 -33.79 -32.44
CA ARG A 217 41.70 -35.14 -31.99
C ARG A 217 41.07 -35.14 -30.59
N MET A 218 41.57 -34.30 -29.67
CA MET A 218 41.01 -34.18 -28.32
C MET A 218 39.60 -33.60 -28.35
N VAL A 219 39.38 -32.50 -29.07
CA VAL A 219 38.06 -31.88 -29.27
C VAL A 219 37.09 -32.90 -29.84
N LYS A 220 37.47 -33.60 -30.92
CA LYS A 220 36.64 -34.65 -31.51
C LYS A 220 36.28 -35.76 -30.51
N THR A 221 37.25 -36.23 -29.73
CA THR A 221 37.04 -37.29 -28.74
C THR A 221 36.07 -36.86 -27.64
N TYR A 222 36.21 -35.63 -27.13
CA TYR A 222 35.34 -35.09 -26.10
C TYR A 222 33.91 -34.86 -26.60
N THR A 223 33.74 -34.41 -27.84
CA THR A 223 32.44 -34.22 -28.47
C THR A 223 31.73 -35.55 -28.75
N GLU A 224 32.46 -36.57 -29.22
CA GLU A 224 31.91 -37.89 -29.51
C GLU A 224 31.66 -38.72 -28.24
N ASN A 225 32.41 -38.48 -27.16
CA ASN A 225 32.27 -39.22 -25.89
C ASN A 225 32.19 -38.27 -24.68
N PRO A 226 31.00 -37.72 -24.39
CA PRO A 226 30.80 -36.75 -23.30
C PRO A 226 31.08 -37.26 -21.88
N SER A 227 31.33 -38.57 -21.70
CA SER A 227 31.72 -39.17 -20.42
C SER A 227 33.22 -39.07 -20.13
N PHE A 228 34.06 -38.83 -21.14
CA PHE A 228 35.52 -38.74 -20.99
C PHE A 228 35.99 -37.37 -20.48
N SER A 229 35.17 -36.34 -20.59
CA SER A 229 35.53 -34.97 -20.22
C SER A 229 34.30 -34.15 -19.85
N ASN A 230 34.48 -33.08 -19.08
CA ASN A 230 33.40 -32.18 -18.74
C ASN A 230 33.32 -31.00 -19.75
N LYS A 231 32.20 -30.27 -19.73
CA LYS A 231 31.97 -29.13 -20.64
C LYS A 231 33.09 -28.09 -20.57
N LYS A 232 33.61 -27.80 -19.37
CA LYS A 232 34.68 -26.84 -19.15
C LYS A 232 35.98 -27.24 -19.86
N ASN A 233 36.38 -28.51 -19.77
CA ASN A 233 37.58 -29.01 -20.42
C ASN A 233 37.46 -28.99 -21.96
N LEU A 234 36.25 -29.22 -22.50
CA LEU A 234 36.00 -29.08 -23.93
C LEU A 234 36.20 -27.62 -24.37
N GLU A 235 35.57 -26.68 -23.68
CA GLU A 235 35.70 -25.24 -23.93
C GLU A 235 37.17 -24.78 -23.85
N GLU A 236 37.92 -25.23 -22.83
CA GLU A 236 39.35 -24.92 -22.69
C GLU A 236 40.20 -25.49 -23.84
N THR A 237 39.85 -26.68 -24.35
CA THR A 237 40.56 -27.31 -25.48
C THR A 237 40.24 -26.62 -26.81
N GLU A 238 39.00 -26.20 -27.01
CA GLU A 238 38.58 -25.40 -28.17
C GLU A 238 39.30 -24.05 -28.19
N GLN A 239 39.43 -23.39 -27.04
CA GLN A 239 40.19 -22.14 -26.93
C GLN A 239 41.68 -22.36 -27.29
N LEU A 240 42.32 -23.41 -26.79
CA LEU A 240 43.72 -23.72 -27.12
C LEU A 240 43.91 -24.03 -28.62
N LEU A 241 42.90 -24.62 -29.26
CA LEU A 241 42.90 -24.88 -30.69
C LEU A 241 42.86 -23.57 -31.48
N ASP A 242 41.98 -22.63 -31.11
CA ASP A 242 41.90 -21.30 -31.72
C ASP A 242 43.21 -20.51 -31.55
N GLU A 243 43.81 -20.54 -30.35
CA GLU A 243 45.11 -19.91 -30.08
C GLU A 243 46.24 -20.53 -30.93
N THR A 244 46.22 -21.86 -31.10
CA THR A 244 47.21 -22.58 -31.92
C THR A 244 47.04 -22.26 -33.40
N GLN A 245 45.80 -22.16 -33.88
CA GLN A 245 45.50 -21.77 -35.25
C GLN A 245 45.98 -20.34 -35.54
N LEU A 246 45.71 -19.38 -34.65
CA LEU A 246 46.22 -18.01 -34.77
C LEU A 246 47.75 -17.98 -34.82
N LYS A 247 48.42 -18.74 -33.94
CA LYS A 247 49.88 -18.85 -33.93
C LYS A 247 50.42 -19.40 -35.26
N LEU A 248 49.77 -20.42 -35.83
CA LEU A 248 50.13 -20.97 -37.13
C LEU A 248 49.98 -19.94 -38.25
N ASP A 249 48.87 -19.20 -38.27
CA ASP A 249 48.63 -18.15 -39.26
C ASP A 249 49.72 -17.07 -39.21
N LEU A 250 50.13 -16.63 -38.01
CA LEU A 250 51.20 -15.64 -37.83
C LEU A 250 52.58 -16.17 -38.26
N LEU A 251 52.88 -17.43 -37.98
CA LEU A 251 54.13 -18.08 -38.41
C LEU A 251 54.18 -18.23 -39.93
N GLU A 252 53.09 -18.68 -40.55
CA GLU A 252 52.99 -18.84 -42.00
C GLU A 252 52.98 -17.48 -42.73
N ALA A 253 52.37 -16.45 -42.16
CA ALA A 253 52.45 -15.08 -42.68
C ALA A 253 53.88 -14.56 -42.67
N THR A 254 54.63 -14.78 -41.58
CA THR A 254 56.04 -14.43 -41.47
C THR A 254 56.90 -15.22 -42.46
N HIS A 255 56.66 -16.52 -42.59
CA HIS A 255 57.34 -17.39 -43.55
C HIS A 255 57.09 -16.93 -44.99
N CYS A 256 55.84 -16.60 -45.34
CA CYS A 256 55.48 -16.05 -46.64
C CYS A 256 56.23 -14.74 -46.93
N LYS A 257 56.26 -13.81 -45.96
CA LYS A 257 56.95 -12.52 -46.10
C LYS A 257 58.44 -12.72 -46.42
N LEU A 258 59.13 -13.55 -45.64
CA LEU A 258 60.54 -13.86 -45.86
C LEU A 258 60.80 -14.63 -47.16
N SER A 259 59.91 -15.54 -47.54
CA SER A 259 60.01 -16.28 -48.80
C SER A 259 59.89 -15.35 -50.00
N ALA A 260 59.01 -14.35 -49.94
CA ALA A 260 58.89 -13.33 -50.97
C ALA A 260 60.17 -12.48 -51.09
N THR A 261 60.74 -12.05 -49.96
CA THR A 261 62.05 -11.35 -49.95
C THR A 261 63.15 -12.22 -50.54
N LEU A 262 63.21 -13.52 -50.20
CA LEU A 262 64.23 -14.42 -50.73
C LEU A 262 64.08 -14.60 -52.25
N ALA A 263 62.84 -14.76 -52.74
CA ALA A 263 62.55 -14.87 -54.18
C ALA A 263 63.02 -13.62 -54.95
N GLU A 264 62.78 -12.42 -54.40
CA GLU A 264 63.30 -11.17 -54.97
C GLU A 264 64.83 -11.16 -55.05
N LEU A 265 65.53 -11.59 -53.99
CA LEU A 265 67.00 -11.66 -53.96
C LEU A 265 67.54 -12.70 -54.96
N GLU A 266 66.80 -13.76 -55.23
CA GLU A 266 67.15 -14.82 -56.18
C GLU A 266 66.69 -14.54 -57.63
N GLY A 267 65.91 -13.46 -57.86
CA GLY A 267 65.37 -13.13 -59.19
C GLY A 267 64.23 -14.06 -59.64
N LYS A 268 63.56 -14.73 -58.70
CA LYS A 268 62.45 -15.65 -58.94
C LYS A 268 61.10 -14.92 -58.85
N PRO A 269 60.06 -15.38 -59.55
CA PRO A 269 58.71 -14.83 -59.39
C PRO A 269 58.20 -15.04 -57.95
N LYS A 270 57.50 -14.04 -57.42
CA LYS A 270 56.86 -14.13 -56.10
C LYS A 270 55.70 -15.12 -56.16
N SER A 271 55.65 -16.06 -55.21
CA SER A 271 54.47 -16.91 -55.01
C SER A 271 53.35 -16.12 -54.33
N THR A 272 52.13 -16.21 -54.86
CA THR A 272 50.94 -15.65 -54.20
C THR A 272 50.53 -16.53 -53.03
N HIS A 273 50.39 -15.95 -51.83
CA HIS A 273 49.96 -16.66 -50.63
C HIS A 273 48.69 -16.03 -50.05
N ARG A 274 47.93 -16.79 -49.24
CA ARG A 274 46.68 -16.30 -48.61
C ARG A 274 46.85 -15.03 -47.77
N PHE A 275 48.05 -14.78 -47.25
CA PHE A 275 48.38 -13.62 -46.42
C PHE A 275 48.96 -12.43 -47.18
N SER A 276 49.24 -12.57 -48.49
CA SER A 276 49.96 -11.53 -49.24
C SER A 276 49.24 -10.17 -49.28
N ASN A 277 47.91 -10.17 -49.23
CA ASN A 277 47.10 -8.94 -49.27
C ASN A 277 46.75 -8.39 -47.87
N SER A 278 47.11 -9.11 -46.80
CA SER A 278 46.76 -8.77 -45.42
C SER A 278 47.95 -8.23 -44.61
N ILE A 279 49.15 -8.20 -45.21
CA ILE A 279 50.37 -7.70 -44.59
C ILE A 279 50.65 -6.29 -45.09
N THR A 280 50.63 -5.31 -44.21
CA THR A 280 51.00 -3.91 -44.50
C THR A 280 52.32 -3.57 -43.81
N LYS A 281 53.16 -2.76 -44.48
CA LYS A 281 54.35 -2.21 -43.84
C LYS A 281 53.98 -0.89 -43.18
N TRP A 282 54.19 -0.79 -41.88
CA TRP A 282 54.10 0.45 -41.14
C TRP A 282 55.50 1.08 -41.08
N LYS A 283 55.60 2.41 -41.24
CA LYS A 283 56.83 3.16 -41.02
C LYS A 283 56.56 4.17 -39.93
N ASP A 284 57.46 4.25 -38.95
CA ASP A 284 57.45 5.35 -38.00
C ASP A 284 57.53 6.69 -38.76
N LYS A 285 56.70 7.65 -38.34
CA LYS A 285 56.71 9.03 -38.87
C LYS A 285 57.95 9.78 -38.39
#